data_AF-A0A370ASL7-F1
#
_entry.id   AF-A0A370ASL7-F1
#
_cell.length_a   1.000
_cell.length_b   1.000
_cell.length_c   1.000
_cell.angle_alpha   90.00
_cell.angle_beta   90.00
_cell.angle_gamma   90.00
#
_symmetry.space_group_name_H-M   'P 1'
#
loop_
_entity.id
_entity.type
_entity.pdbx_description
1 polymer ?
#
loop_
_entity_poly.entity_id
_entity_poly.type
_entity_poly.pdbx_seq_one_letter_code
_entity_poly.pdbx_strand_id
1 'polypeptide(L)'
;MTGRAGLRDEEVRMKMKPGKKMHTHAGHTDVLLTMIKNSCAEELDCQSVFEHMEEYADFILKRRDAPEMVQLIEQHLAICGDCAEEFSLLLKALKE
;
A
#
# COMPACT_ATOMS: atom_id res chain seq x y z
N MET A 1 -46.01 34.36 -47.50
CA MET A 1 -46.11 32.99 -48.06
C MET A 1 -45.50 32.05 -47.05
N THR A 2 -46.34 31.29 -46.36
CA THR A 2 -45.96 30.34 -45.29
C THR A 2 -45.49 29.03 -45.91
N GLY A 3 -44.22 28.67 -45.74
CA GLY A 3 -43.66 27.39 -46.15
C GLY A 3 -43.34 26.53 -44.93
N ARG A 4 -44.15 25.50 -44.70
CA ARG A 4 -44.00 24.46 -43.67
C ARG A 4 -43.68 23.16 -44.40
N ALA A 5 -42.54 22.53 -44.11
CA ALA A 5 -42.20 21.12 -44.34
C ALA A 5 -40.70 20.96 -44.04
N GLY A 6 -40.19 19.96 -43.33
CA GLY A 6 -40.77 18.78 -42.72
C GLY A 6 -39.62 18.09 -41.98
N LEU A 7 -39.96 17.48 -40.85
CA LEU A 7 -39.09 16.60 -40.07
C LEU A 7 -38.57 15.45 -40.95
N ARG A 8 -37.27 15.16 -40.87
CA ARG A 8 -36.76 13.79 -40.92
C ARG A 8 -35.53 13.70 -40.01
N ASP A 9 -35.79 13.23 -38.80
CA ASP A 9 -34.80 12.64 -37.91
C ASP A 9 -34.00 11.57 -38.65
N GLU A 10 -32.73 11.83 -38.92
CA GLU A 10 -31.78 10.80 -39.30
C GLU A 10 -31.09 10.32 -38.02
N GLU A 11 -31.79 9.48 -37.25
CA GLU A 11 -31.21 8.74 -36.14
C GLU A 11 -30.15 7.77 -36.69
N VAL A 12 -28.90 8.22 -36.74
CA VAL A 12 -27.74 7.35 -36.93
C VAL A 12 -27.58 6.51 -35.66
N ARG A 13 -28.28 5.38 -35.60
CA ARG A 13 -28.13 4.38 -34.55
C ARG A 13 -26.78 3.69 -34.68
N MET A 14 -25.75 4.29 -34.06
CA MET A 14 -24.43 3.69 -33.90
C MET A 14 -24.55 2.42 -33.06
N LYS A 15 -24.33 1.26 -33.70
CA LYS A 15 -24.27 -0.02 -33.00
C LYS A 15 -22.95 -0.13 -32.24
N MET A 16 -22.99 0.06 -30.93
CA MET A 16 -21.86 -0.24 -30.05
C MET A 16 -21.64 -1.76 -30.00
N LYS A 17 -20.45 -2.20 -30.42
CA LYS A 17 -20.02 -3.60 -30.30
C LYS A 17 -19.77 -3.91 -28.83
N PRO A 18 -20.09 -5.13 -28.35
CA PRO A 18 -19.82 -5.50 -26.96
C PRO A 18 -18.30 -5.45 -26.71
N GLY A 19 -17.92 -4.64 -25.72
CA GLY A 19 -16.54 -4.44 -25.31
C GLY A 19 -15.89 -5.78 -24.91
N LYS A 20 -14.69 -6.01 -25.46
CA LYS A 20 -13.78 -7.08 -25.05
C LYS A 20 -13.64 -7.04 -23.53
N LYS A 21 -13.87 -8.18 -22.85
CA LYS A 21 -13.68 -8.29 -21.41
C LYS A 21 -12.22 -7.96 -21.09
N MET A 22 -12.00 -6.85 -20.40
CA MET A 22 -10.68 -6.45 -19.92
C MET A 22 -10.31 -7.42 -18.81
N HIS A 23 -9.32 -8.28 -19.05
CA HIS A 23 -8.66 -9.02 -18.00
C HIS A 23 -7.75 -8.01 -17.30
N THR A 24 -8.26 -7.29 -16.31
CA THR A 24 -7.35 -6.64 -15.36
C THR A 24 -6.65 -7.78 -14.64
N HIS A 25 -5.33 -7.87 -14.80
CA HIS A 25 -4.51 -8.74 -13.98
C HIS A 25 -4.72 -8.27 -12.54
N ALA A 26 -5.66 -8.89 -11.84
CA ALA A 26 -6.16 -8.55 -10.50
C ALA A 26 -5.10 -8.82 -9.40
N GLY A 27 -3.85 -8.55 -9.71
CA GLY A 27 -2.71 -8.66 -8.82
C GLY A 27 -1.90 -7.38 -8.75
N HIS A 28 -1.76 -6.61 -9.85
CA HIS A 28 -0.87 -5.45 -9.81
C HIS A 28 -1.51 -4.22 -9.16
N THR A 29 -2.81 -4.00 -9.41
CA THR A 29 -3.50 -2.82 -8.88
C THR A 29 -3.73 -2.94 -7.37
N ASP A 30 -4.06 -4.14 -6.88
CA ASP A 30 -4.22 -4.40 -5.45
C ASP A 30 -2.89 -4.31 -4.70
N VAL A 31 -1.79 -4.79 -5.29
CA VAL A 31 -0.44 -4.63 -4.74
C VAL A 31 -0.06 -3.16 -4.67
N LEU A 32 -0.26 -2.39 -5.75
CA LEU A 32 0.02 -0.96 -5.76
C LEU A 32 -0.85 -0.18 -4.77
N LEU A 33 -2.14 -0.50 -4.66
CA LEU A 33 -3.04 0.09 -3.67
C LEU A 33 -2.64 -0.25 -2.23
N THR A 34 -2.15 -1.46 -1.99
CA THR A 34 -1.64 -1.89 -0.68
C THR A 34 -0.37 -1.11 -0.33
N MET A 35 0.56 -0.98 -1.27
CA MET A 35 1.78 -0.16 -1.09
C MET A 35 1.45 1.30 -0.81
N ILE A 36 0.48 1.90 -1.52
CA ILE A 36 0.06 3.30 -1.29
C ILE A 36 -0.68 3.45 0.04
N LYS A 37 -1.56 2.52 0.41
CA LYS A 37 -2.25 2.54 1.71
C LYS A 37 -1.30 2.40 2.89
N ASN A 38 -0.24 1.65 2.68
CA ASN A 38 0.84 1.45 3.63
C ASN A 38 1.95 2.48 3.46
N SER A 39 1.66 3.63 2.84
CA SER A 39 2.57 4.78 2.82
C SER A 39 1.96 5.91 3.66
N CYS A 40 2.65 6.28 4.74
CA CYS A 40 2.33 7.35 5.66
C CYS A 40 3.41 8.43 5.56
N ALA A 41 3.04 9.69 5.82
CA ALA A 41 3.96 10.83 5.71
C ALA A 41 5.09 10.82 6.75
N GLU A 42 4.94 10.05 7.84
CA GLU A 42 5.92 9.88 8.92
C GLU A 42 6.38 8.42 8.99
N GLU A 43 6.87 7.86 7.89
CA GLU A 43 7.47 6.52 7.89
C GLU A 43 8.98 6.57 8.13
N LEU A 44 9.45 5.71 9.03
CA LEU A 44 10.87 5.36 9.06
C LEU A 44 11.17 4.53 7.80
N ASP A 45 12.23 4.89 7.08
CA ASP A 45 12.76 4.01 6.04
C ASP A 45 13.49 2.81 6.65
N CYS A 46 13.79 1.79 5.85
CA CYS A 46 14.44 0.57 6.33
C CYS A 46 15.78 0.87 7.04
N GLN A 47 16.51 1.90 6.58
CA GLN A 47 17.80 2.30 7.15
C GLN A 47 17.62 2.88 8.56
N SER A 48 16.66 3.77 8.73
CA SER A 48 16.32 4.38 10.02
C SER A 48 15.80 3.34 11.01
N VAL A 49 15.02 2.36 10.54
CA VAL A 49 14.60 1.22 11.37
C VAL A 49 15.80 0.37 11.79
N PHE A 50 16.71 0.07 10.88
CA PHE A 50 17.91 -0.70 11.18
C PHE A 50 18.77 -0.01 12.25
N GLU A 51 18.96 1.30 12.15
CA GLU A 51 19.73 2.10 13.12
C GLU A 51 19.14 2.07 14.55
N HIS A 52 17.81 1.96 14.66
CA HIS A 52 17.10 1.87 15.95
C HIS A 52 16.72 0.44 16.35
N MET A 53 17.08 -0.57 15.55
CA MET A 53 16.61 -1.95 15.73
C MET A 53 17.17 -2.60 16.99
N GLU A 54 18.44 -2.33 17.32
CA GLU A 54 19.09 -2.83 18.54
C GLU A 54 18.47 -2.22 19.81
N GLU A 55 18.26 -0.91 19.82
CA GLU A 55 17.64 -0.19 20.93
C GLU A 55 16.19 -0.69 21.16
N TYR A 56 15.47 -0.93 20.07
CA TYR A 56 14.14 -1.50 20.10
C TYR A 56 14.11 -2.95 20.61
N ALA A 57 15.05 -3.80 20.17
CA ALA A 57 15.18 -5.17 20.67
C ALA A 57 15.44 -5.19 22.18
N ASP A 58 16.31 -4.30 22.65
CA ASP A 58 16.60 -4.12 24.07
C ASP A 58 15.36 -3.69 24.87
N PHE A 59 14.55 -2.79 24.32
CA PHE A 59 13.26 -2.40 24.90
C PHE A 59 12.31 -3.59 25.04
N ILE A 60 12.13 -4.37 23.98
CA ILE A 60 11.24 -5.55 23.97
C ILE A 60 11.68 -6.58 25.01
N LEU A 61 13.00 -6.80 25.15
CA LEU A 61 13.55 -7.80 26.08
C LEU A 61 13.54 -7.32 27.54
N LYS A 62 13.77 -6.02 27.78
CA LYS A 62 13.93 -5.45 29.14
C LYS A 62 12.64 -4.84 29.70
N ARG A 63 11.53 -4.81 28.94
CA ARG A 63 10.24 -4.16 29.31
C ARG A 63 10.43 -2.74 29.85
N ARG A 64 11.24 -1.93 29.18
CA ARG A 64 11.35 -0.50 29.52
C ARG A 64 10.17 0.25 28.93
N ASP A 65 9.91 1.49 29.36
CA ASP A 65 8.98 2.38 28.67
C ASP A 65 9.72 3.00 27.48
N ALA A 66 9.19 2.84 26.26
CA ALA A 66 9.72 3.55 25.10
C ALA A 66 8.61 4.39 24.47
N PRO A 67 8.85 5.71 24.31
CA PRO A 67 7.89 6.62 23.73
C PRO A 67 7.81 6.45 22.20
N GLU A 68 6.83 7.13 21.59
CA GLU A 68 6.45 7.28 20.16
C GLU A 68 7.27 6.56 19.07
N MET A 69 8.60 6.55 19.13
CA MET A 69 9.51 5.80 18.25
C MET A 69 9.17 4.29 18.15
N VAL A 70 8.66 3.66 19.21
CA VAL A 70 8.21 2.25 19.16
C VAL A 70 7.12 2.05 18.12
N GLN A 71 6.14 2.96 18.07
CA GLN A 71 4.99 2.82 17.20
C GLN A 71 5.41 2.91 15.73
N LEU A 72 6.40 3.75 15.41
CA LEU A 72 6.93 3.90 14.06
C LEU A 72 7.71 2.66 13.60
N ILE A 73 8.51 2.06 14.48
CA ILE A 73 9.24 0.81 14.19
C ILE A 73 8.24 -0.35 14.02
N GLU A 74 7.26 -0.48 14.91
CA GLU A 74 6.20 -1.50 14.79
C GLU A 74 5.41 -1.36 13.48
N GLN A 75 5.08 -0.13 13.10
CA GLN A 75 4.39 0.16 11.84
C GLN A 75 5.23 -0.28 10.63
N HIS A 76 6.53 0.02 10.63
CA HIS A 76 7.42 -0.40 9.55
C HIS A 76 7.55 -1.93 9.48
N LEU A 77 7.73 -2.62 10.62
CA LEU A 77 7.81 -4.08 10.68
C LEU A 77 6.51 -4.77 10.22
N ALA A 78 5.36 -4.11 10.34
CA ALA A 78 4.09 -4.62 9.84
C ALA A 78 3.96 -4.56 8.30
N ILE A 79 4.78 -3.74 7.63
CA ILE A 79 4.71 -3.47 6.19
C ILE A 79 5.90 -4.09 5.45
N CYS A 80 7.09 -4.05 6.05
CA CYS A 80 8.34 -4.52 5.45
C CYS A 80 8.70 -5.92 5.94
N GLY A 81 8.57 -6.91 5.05
CA GLY A 81 8.89 -8.31 5.36
C GLY A 81 10.37 -8.54 5.69
N ASP A 82 11.28 -7.83 5.00
CA ASP A 82 12.72 -8.00 5.18
C ASP A 82 13.14 -7.54 6.58
N CYS A 83 12.73 -6.33 6.99
CA CYS A 83 13.03 -5.81 8.33
C CYS A 83 12.39 -6.65 9.45
N ALA A 84 11.21 -7.23 9.20
CA ALA A 84 10.57 -8.14 10.14
C ALA A 84 11.38 -9.43 10.34
N GLU A 85 11.91 -10.00 9.26
CA GLU A 85 12.78 -11.18 9.33
C GLU A 85 14.07 -10.86 10.08
N GLU A 86 14.76 -9.78 9.72
CA GLU A 86 15.99 -9.32 10.38
C GLU A 86 15.80 -9.10 11.88
N PHE A 87 14.71 -8.43 12.27
CA PHE A 87 14.38 -8.22 13.67
C PHE A 87 14.13 -9.54 14.42
N SER A 88 13.47 -10.50 13.78
CA SER A 88 13.22 -11.82 14.38
C SER A 88 14.54 -12.59 14.62
N LEU A 89 15.49 -12.49 13.69
CA LEU A 89 16.82 -13.09 13.80
C LEU A 89 17.62 -12.44 14.92
N LEU A 90 17.58 -11.10 15.01
CA LEU A 90 18.20 -10.34 16.08
C LEU A 90 17.66 -10.76 17.46
N LEU A 91 16.33 -10.82 17.62
CA LEU A 91 15.70 -11.27 18.87
C LEU A 91 16.06 -12.70 19.24
N LYS A 92 16.28 -13.58 18.26
CA LYS A 92 16.73 -14.95 18.50
C LYS A 92 18.16 -14.95 19.01
N ALA A 93 19.07 -14.24 18.34
CA ALA A 93 20.47 -14.16 18.72
C ALA A 93 20.68 -13.57 20.13
N LEU A 94 19.87 -12.57 20.52
CA LEU A 94 19.96 -11.94 21.84
C LEU A 94 19.39 -12.79 23.00
N LYS A 95 18.68 -13.89 22.71
CA LYS A 95 18.11 -14.80 23.71
C LYS A 95 18.95 -16.06 23.94
N GLU A 96 19.97 -16.29 23.12
CA GLU A 96 20.95 -17.38 23.29
C GLU A 96 21.95 -17.04 24.41
#